data_AF-F3GPC1-F1
#
_entry.id   AF-F3GPC1-F1
#
_cell.length_a   1.000
_cell.length_b   1.000
_cell.length_c   1.000
_cell.angle_alpha   90.00
_cell.angle_beta   90.00
_cell.angle_gamma   90.00
#
_symmetry.space_group_name_H-M   'P 1'
#
loop_
_entity.id
_entity.type
_entity.pdbx_description
1 polymer ?
#
loop_
_entity_poly.entity_id
_entity_poly.type
_entity_poly.pdbx_seq_one_letter_code
_entity_poly.pdbx_strand_id
1 'polypeptide(L)' 'NGADAVQRCVEQTPDLILMDLIMPVMDGVEATRRIMAETPCAIVIVTVDREQNMRRVFEAMGHGALDVV' A
#
# COMPACT_ATOMS: atom_id res chain seq x y z
N ASN A 1 -4.56 -4.24 -9.44
CA ASN A 1 -3.39 -4.76 -8.70
C ASN A 1 -2.56 -3.57 -8.20
N GLY A 2 -1.40 -3.77 -7.59
CA GLY A 2 -0.60 -2.65 -7.08
C GLY A 2 -0.16 -1.63 -8.14
N ALA A 3 0.10 -2.06 -9.38
CA ALA A 3 0.53 -1.16 -10.45
C ALA A 3 -0.59 -0.18 -10.84
N ASP A 4 -1.83 -0.67 -10.93
CA ASP A 4 -2.99 0.17 -11.20
C ASP A 4 -3.20 1.22 -10.09
N ALA A 5 -2.94 0.85 -8.84
CA ALA A 5 -3.07 1.76 -7.69
C ALA A 5 -2.05 2.91 -7.77
N VAL A 6 -0.81 2.63 -8.15
CA VAL A 6 0.23 3.65 -8.36
C VAL A 6 -0.20 4.62 -9.46
N GLN A 7 -0.64 4.10 -10.61
CA GLN A 7 -1.07 4.94 -11.74
C GLN A 7 -2.27 5.84 -11.35
N ARG A 8 -3.28 5.27 -10.69
CA ARG A 8 -4.47 6.02 -10.28
C ARG A 8 -4.17 7.05 -9.19
N CYS A 9 -3.19 6.79 -8.32
CA CYS A 9 -2.76 7.77 -7.33
C CYS A 9 -2.23 9.05 -7.99
N VAL A 10 -1.43 8.91 -9.06
CA VAL A 10 -0.92 10.04 -9.85
C VAL A 10 -2.05 10.79 -10.55
N GLU A 11 -2.99 10.06 -11.16
CA GLU A 11 -4.07 10.66 -11.95
C GLU A 11 -5.15 11.34 -11.10
N GLN A 12 -5.47 10.77 -9.94
CA GLN A 12 -6.65 11.15 -9.14
C GLN A 12 -6.28 11.91 -7.87
N THR A 13 -5.00 11.92 -7.47
CA THR A 13 -4.48 12.58 -6.27
C THR A 13 -5.38 12.40 -5.04
N PRO A 14 -5.68 11.16 -4.63
CA PRO A 14 -6.57 10.91 -3.51
C PRO A 14 -5.95 11.38 -2.19
N ASP A 15 -6.81 11.73 -1.23
CA ASP A 15 -6.36 12.07 0.13
C ASP A 15 -6.01 10.82 0.97
N LEU A 16 -6.63 9.67 0.64
CA LEU A 16 -6.46 8.40 1.34
C LEU A 16 -6.61 7.23 0.37
N ILE A 17 -5.74 6.23 0.52
CA ILE A 17 -5.80 4.95 -0.19
C ILE A 17 -6.02 3.82 0.81
N LEU A 18 -7.00 2.97 0.53
CA LEU A 18 -7.14 1.66 1.15
C LEU A 18 -6.42 0.64 0.26
N MET A 19 -5.43 -0.05 0.81
CA MET A 19 -4.52 -0.91 0.06
C MET A 19 -4.58 -2.35 0.56
N ASP A 20 -4.91 -3.30 -0.31
CA ASP A 20 -4.74 -4.72 0.03
C ASP A 20 -3.25 -5.06 0.09
N LEU A 21 -2.83 -5.80 1.11
CA LEU A 21 -1.46 -6.27 1.24
C LEU A 21 -1.11 -7.37 0.23
N ILE A 22 -2.06 -8.25 -0.10
CA ILE A 22 -1.85 -9.43 -0.94
C ILE A 22 -2.53 -9.22 -2.29
N MET A 23 -1.74 -8.87 -3.29
CA MET A 23 -2.23 -8.68 -4.66
C MET A 23 -1.34 -9.42 -5.68
N PRO A 24 -1.90 -9.85 -6.82
CA PRO A 24 -1.13 -10.43 -7.90
C PRO A 24 -0.25 -9.37 -8.59
N VAL A 25 0.87 -9.80 -9.18
CA VAL A 25 1.83 -8.99 -9.96
C VAL A 25 2.62 -7.98 -9.13
N MET A 26 1.94 -7.04 -8.48
CA MET A 26 2.53 -6.07 -7.55
C MET A 26 1.70 -6.08 -6.27
N ASP A 27 2.35 -6.38 -5.16
CA ASP A 27 1.72 -6.43 -3.85
C ASP A 27 1.56 -5.04 -3.21
N GLY A 28 0.85 -4.98 -2.09
CA GLY A 28 0.60 -3.72 -1.39
C GLY A 28 1.86 -3.08 -0.82
N VAL A 29 2.91 -3.87 -0.54
CA VAL A 29 4.19 -3.36 -0.01
C VAL A 29 4.91 -2.55 -1.08
N GLU A 30 5.09 -3.13 -2.27
CA GLU A 30 5.75 -2.47 -3.38
C GLU A 30 4.92 -1.28 -3.91
N ALA A 31 3.59 -1.41 -3.94
CA ALA A 31 2.71 -0.30 -4.30
C ALA A 31 2.84 0.87 -3.31
N THR A 32 2.83 0.59 -2.01
CA THR A 32 3.05 1.59 -0.95
C THR A 32 4.38 2.30 -1.13
N ARG A 33 5.46 1.54 -1.36
CA ARG A 33 6.80 2.10 -1.57
C ARG A 33 6.86 3.07 -2.75
N ARG A 34 6.21 2.74 -3.87
CA ARG A 34 6.18 3.60 -5.06
C ARG A 34 5.33 4.84 -4.86
N ILE A 35 4.12 4.67 -4.33
CA ILE A 35 3.22 5.81 -4.06
C ILE A 35 3.92 6.80 -3.13
N MET A 36 4.52 6.33 -2.03
CA MET A 36 5.22 7.20 -1.08
C MET A 36 6.48 7.88 -1.65
N ALA A 37 7.09 7.32 -2.70
CA ALA A 37 8.25 7.92 -3.36
C ALA A 37 7.88 8.93 -4.47
N GLU A 38 6.81 8.66 -5.21
CA GLU A 38 6.45 9.42 -6.42
C GLU A 38 5.32 10.42 -6.16
N THR A 39 4.29 10.02 -5.39
CA THR A 39 3.10 10.83 -5.08
C THR A 39 2.61 10.51 -3.66
N PRO A 40 3.28 11.05 -2.62
CA PRO A 40 2.96 10.71 -1.23
C PRO A 40 1.47 10.92 -0.91
N CYS A 41 0.83 9.86 -0.43
CA CYS A 41 -0.59 9.81 -0.10
C CYS A 41 -0.74 8.99 1.20
N ALA A 42 -1.76 9.28 2.02
CA ALA A 42 -2.03 8.46 3.19
C ALA A 42 -2.49 7.06 2.74
N ILE A 43 -1.88 6.00 3.29
CA ILE A 43 -2.21 4.61 2.93
C ILE A 43 -2.58 3.84 4.19
N VAL A 44 -3.77 3.23 4.20
CA VAL A 44 -4.16 2.24 5.21
C VAL A 44 -4.18 0.86 4.55
N ILE A 45 -3.38 -0.05 5.08
CA ILE A 45 -3.33 -1.43 4.61
C ILE A 45 -4.55 -2.17 5.16
N VAL A 46 -5.20 -2.97 4.32
CA VAL A 46 -6.30 -3.86 4.70
C VAL A 46 -5.84 -5.30 4.43
N THR A 47 -5.84 -6.16 5.44
CA THR A 47 -5.43 -7.56 5.27
C THR A 47 -6.20 -8.52 6.18
N VAL A 48 -6.56 -9.69 5.64
CA VAL A 48 -7.38 -10.67 6.35
C VAL A 48 -6.62 -11.35 7.50
N ASP A 49 -5.31 -11.55 7.36
CA ASP A 49 -4.48 -12.20 8.38
C ASP A 49 -3.21 -11.40 8.64
N ARG A 50 -3.22 -10.62 9.72
CA ARG A 50 -2.09 -9.78 10.13
C ARG A 50 -0.93 -10.59 10.70
N GLU A 51 -1.19 -11.70 11.38
CA GLU A 51 -0.15 -12.49 12.04
C GLU A 51 0.69 -13.24 11.01
N GLN A 52 0.06 -13.87 10.03
CA GLN A 52 0.77 -14.57 8.94
C GLN A 52 1.54 -13.61 8.03
N ASN A 53 1.07 -12.36 7.91
CA ASN A 53 1.67 -11.36 7.03
C ASN A 53 2.50 -10.30 7.77
N MET A 54 2.81 -10.54 9.04
CA MET A 54 3.42 -9.55 9.93
C MET A 54 4.70 -8.93 9.37
N ARG A 55 5.56 -9.73 8.71
CA ARG A 55 6.76 -9.21 8.04
C ARG A 55 6.41 -8.17 6.95
N ARG A 56 5.45 -8.48 6.09
CA ARG A 56 5.01 -7.59 5.00
C ARG A 56 4.33 -6.35 5.54
N VAL A 57 3.56 -6.49 6.62
CA VAL A 57 2.95 -5.37 7.35
C VAL A 57 4.05 -4.41 7.83
N PHE A 58 5.09 -4.92 8.50
CA PHE A 58 6.20 -4.09 8.95
C PHE A 58 6.97 -3.45 7.79
N GLU A 59 7.17 -4.16 6.68
CA GLU A 59 7.80 -3.60 5.47
C GLU A 59 6.95 -2.45 4.87
N ALA A 60 5.63 -2.62 4.75
CA ALA A 60 4.74 -1.56 4.26
C ALA A 60 4.73 -0.32 5.17
N MET A 61 4.68 -0.53 6.49
CA MET A 61 4.79 0.56 7.48
C MET A 61 6.16 1.26 7.37
N GLY A 62 7.24 0.51 7.16
CA GLY A 62 8.57 1.06 6.91
C GLY A 62 8.69 1.89 5.62
N HIS A 63 7.75 1.71 4.68
CA HIS A 63 7.64 2.52 3.47
C HIS A 63 6.67 3.70 3.61
N GLY A 64 6.01 3.87 4.76
CA GLY A 64 5.18 5.02 5.07
C GLY A 64 3.67 4.76 5.07
N ALA A 65 3.23 3.49 5.10
CA ALA A 65 1.84 3.19 5.42
C ALA A 65 1.48 3.73 6.81
N LEU A 66 0.25 4.24 6.95
CA LEU A 66 -0.24 4.91 8.16
C LEU A 66 -0.71 3.91 9.22
N ASP A 67 -1.47 2.90 8.80
CA ASP A 67 -2.00 1.87 9.70
C ASP A 67 -2.34 0.59 8.91
N VAL A 68 -2.58 -0.51 9.64
CA VAL A 68 -3.00 -1.80 9.11
C VAL A 68 -4.23 -2.30 9.85
N VAL A 69 -5.30 -2.59 9.09
CA VAL A 69 -6.58 -3.13 9.57
C VAL A 69 -6.73 -4.58 9.15
#